data_AF-A0AAW4P6H6-F1
#
_entry.id   AF-A0AAW4P6H6-F1
#
_cell.length_a   1.000
_cell.length_b   1.000
_cell.length_c   1.000
_cell.angle_alpha   90.00
_cell.angle_beta   90.00
_cell.angle_gamma   90.00
#
_symmetry.space_group_name_H-M   'P 1'
#
loop_
_entity.id
_entity.type
_entity.pdbx_description
1 polymer ?
#
loop_
_entity_poly.entity_id
_entity_poly.type
_entity_poly.pdbx_seq_one_letter_code
_entity_poly.pdbx_strand_id
1 'polypeptide(L)'
;MNPTGDDFAGVVDVFGALTRAELGEACVELAFKRGEDAAAEAFDDGIDDALADYHLVRVADHDADADGPLLVVGPAAFPRLPEGAEDLPHIMDVPDRSLSDEAVARAAEERFREDAVVAVEAGDDERIADLLDVSYDLEAWGPVELGEARARLDDAG
;
A
#
# COMPACT_ATOMS: atom_id res chain seq x y z
N MET A 1 -7.64 -9.50 15.27
CA MET A 1 -7.32 -8.06 15.21
C MET A 1 -7.82 -7.55 13.89
N ASN A 2 -8.15 -6.26 13.77
CA ASN A 2 -8.63 -5.68 12.51
C ASN A 2 -7.80 -4.45 12.17
N PRO A 3 -6.65 -4.61 11.49
CA PRO A 3 -5.76 -3.50 11.15
C PRO A 3 -6.41 -2.53 10.17
N THR A 4 -6.11 -1.24 10.31
CA THR A 4 -6.43 -0.21 9.32
C THR A 4 -5.33 -0.11 8.24
N GLY A 5 -5.56 0.65 7.17
CA GLY A 5 -4.53 0.95 6.17
C GLY A 5 -3.23 1.50 6.78
N ASP A 6 -3.34 2.42 7.75
CA ASP A 6 -2.18 2.96 8.48
C ASP A 6 -1.46 1.91 9.34
N ASP A 7 -2.20 0.94 9.89
CA ASP A 7 -1.60 -0.14 10.68
C ASP A 7 -0.81 -1.08 9.76
N PHE A 8 -1.34 -1.41 8.58
CA PHE A 8 -0.61 -2.18 7.57
C PHE A 8 0.62 -1.42 7.06
N ALA A 9 0.46 -0.13 6.74
CA ALA A 9 1.58 0.72 6.35
C ALA A 9 2.64 0.79 7.45
N GLY A 10 2.23 0.88 8.72
CA GLY A 10 3.12 0.84 9.88
C GLY A 10 3.91 -0.47 9.98
N VAL A 11 3.29 -1.62 9.70
CA VAL A 11 4.00 -2.90 9.65
C VAL A 11 5.00 -2.92 8.50
N VAL A 12 4.59 -2.53 7.29
CA VAL A 12 5.47 -2.48 6.11
C VAL A 12 6.66 -1.53 6.33
N ASP A 13 6.45 -0.39 6.97
CA ASP A 13 7.49 0.61 7.27
C ASP A 13 8.65 0.03 8.10
N VAL A 14 8.36 -0.89 9.03
CA VAL A 14 9.40 -1.55 9.83
C VAL A 14 10.35 -2.39 8.98
N PHE A 15 9.84 -3.00 7.91
CA PHE A 15 10.60 -3.87 7.01
C PHE A 15 11.11 -3.15 5.76
N GLY A 16 10.60 -1.93 5.49
CA GLY A 16 10.82 -1.20 4.25
C GLY A 16 9.94 -1.71 3.09
N ALA A 17 9.96 -3.02 2.82
CA ALA A 17 9.12 -3.65 1.80
C ALA A 17 8.80 -5.11 2.14
N LEU A 18 7.54 -5.51 1.96
CA LEU A 18 7.06 -6.86 2.20
C LEU A 18 6.30 -7.39 0.98
N THR A 19 6.39 -8.68 0.70
CA THR A 19 5.39 -9.34 -0.15
C THR A 19 4.04 -9.38 0.57
N ARG A 20 2.95 -9.58 -0.18
CA ARG A 20 1.62 -9.76 0.42
C ARG A 20 1.58 -10.91 1.44
N ALA A 21 2.25 -12.02 1.13
CA ALA A 21 2.31 -13.18 2.02
C ALA A 21 3.03 -12.85 3.33
N GLU A 22 4.17 -12.17 3.25
CA GLU A 22 4.92 -11.75 4.45
C GLU A 22 4.13 -10.73 5.28
N LEU A 23 3.41 -9.79 4.67
CA LEU A 23 2.54 -8.87 5.42
C LEU A 23 1.40 -9.62 6.14
N GLY A 24 0.81 -10.63 5.50
CA GLY A 24 -0.18 -11.50 6.12
C GLY A 24 0.41 -12.28 7.31
N GLU A 25 1.60 -12.84 7.16
CA GLU A 25 2.31 -13.54 8.24
C GLU A 25 2.64 -12.60 9.42
N ALA A 26 3.12 -11.39 9.13
CA ALA A 26 3.34 -10.36 10.15
C ALA A 26 2.06 -10.07 10.95
N CYS A 27 0.91 -10.01 10.28
CA CYS A 27 -0.37 -9.80 10.95
C CYS A 27 -0.81 -11.01 11.79
N VAL A 28 -0.50 -12.23 11.36
CA VAL A 28 -0.71 -13.46 12.16
C VAL A 28 0.13 -13.42 13.43
N GLU A 29 1.41 -13.07 13.34
CA GLU A 29 2.31 -12.94 14.50
C GLU A 29 1.80 -11.90 15.51
N LEU A 30 1.31 -10.76 15.01
CA LEU A 30 0.69 -9.73 15.86
C LEU A 30 -0.60 -10.20 16.53
N ALA A 31 -1.45 -10.93 15.82
CA ALA A 31 -2.68 -11.51 16.38
C ALA A 31 -2.34 -12.53 17.48
N PHE A 32 -1.36 -13.39 17.22
CA PHE A 32 -0.90 -14.39 18.17
C PHE A 32 -0.36 -13.76 19.46
N LYS A 33 0.43 -12.68 19.36
CA LYS A 33 0.90 -11.89 20.53
C LYS A 33 -0.25 -11.35 21.39
N ARG A 34 -1.45 -11.14 20.81
CA ARG A 34 -2.67 -10.69 21.50
C ARG A 34 -3.54 -11.84 22.00
N GLY A 35 -3.09 -13.09 21.83
CA GLY A 35 -3.82 -14.29 22.21
C GLY A 35 -4.96 -14.64 21.25
N GLU A 36 -4.91 -14.12 20.03
CA GLU A 36 -5.88 -14.39 18.98
C GLU A 36 -5.31 -15.43 18.00
N ASP A 37 -6.17 -16.33 17.52
CA ASP A 37 -5.82 -17.31 16.48
C ASP A 37 -6.42 -16.83 15.16
N ALA A 38 -5.56 -16.47 14.21
CA ALA A 38 -5.93 -15.93 12.91
C ALA A 38 -5.06 -16.57 11.83
N ALA A 39 -5.65 -16.85 10.67
CA ALA A 39 -4.92 -17.25 9.48
C ALA A 39 -4.59 -16.02 8.62
N ALA A 40 -3.56 -16.12 7.78
CA ALA A 40 -3.09 -15.00 6.97
C ALA A 40 -4.19 -14.46 6.03
N GLU A 41 -5.04 -15.33 5.51
CA GLU A 41 -6.14 -15.00 4.60
C GLU A 41 -7.22 -14.11 5.27
N ALA A 42 -7.25 -14.07 6.61
CA ALA A 42 -8.16 -13.18 7.34
C ALA A 42 -7.82 -11.70 7.15
N PHE A 43 -6.62 -11.38 6.65
CA PHE A 43 -6.15 -10.02 6.42
C PHE A 43 -6.19 -9.60 4.94
N ASP A 44 -6.53 -10.51 4.03
CA ASP A 44 -6.46 -10.26 2.59
C ASP A 44 -7.32 -9.09 2.14
N ASP A 45 -8.59 -9.06 2.57
CA ASP A 45 -9.51 -7.97 2.22
C ASP A 45 -8.99 -6.61 2.73
N GLY A 46 -8.44 -6.58 3.95
CA GLY A 46 -7.87 -5.34 4.51
C GLY A 46 -6.61 -4.86 3.80
N ILE A 47 -5.80 -5.78 3.27
CA ILE A 47 -4.64 -5.43 2.43
C ILE A 47 -5.10 -4.91 1.07
N ASP A 48 -6.14 -5.52 0.49
CA ASP A 48 -6.73 -5.05 -0.77
C ASP A 48 -7.35 -3.65 -0.61
N ASP A 49 -8.04 -3.39 0.49
CA ASP A 49 -8.56 -2.06 0.84
C ASP A 49 -7.40 -1.05 1.00
N ALA A 50 -6.33 -1.42 1.72
CA ALA A 50 -5.16 -0.55 1.89
C ALA A 50 -4.45 -0.22 0.56
N LEU A 51 -4.47 -1.13 -0.40
CA LEU A 51 -3.99 -0.90 -1.77
C LEU A 51 -4.93 -0.01 -2.59
N ALA A 52 -6.24 -0.19 -2.45
CA ALA A 52 -7.25 0.61 -3.13
C ALA A 52 -7.23 2.07 -2.64
N ASP A 53 -6.98 2.26 -1.35
CA ASP A 53 -6.92 3.56 -0.66
C ASP A 53 -5.51 4.19 -0.68
N TYR A 54 -4.57 3.64 -1.44
CA TYR A 54 -3.20 4.15 -1.57
C TYR A 54 -2.43 4.27 -0.24
N HIS A 55 -2.83 3.53 0.80
CA HIS A 55 -2.02 3.38 2.01
C HIS A 55 -0.82 2.46 1.77
N LEU A 56 -0.95 1.55 0.80
CA LEU A 56 0.14 0.74 0.29
C LEU A 56 0.29 0.94 -1.22
N VAL A 57 1.51 0.80 -1.72
CA VAL A 57 1.81 0.75 -3.16
C VAL A 57 2.37 -0.62 -3.48
N ARG A 58 1.83 -1.26 -4.52
CA ARG A 58 2.35 -2.51 -5.07
C ARG A 58 3.36 -2.22 -6.16
N VAL A 59 4.61 -2.64 -5.94
CA VAL A 59 5.70 -2.57 -6.90
C VAL A 59 5.91 -3.98 -7.47
N ALA A 60 5.51 -4.20 -8.72
CA ALA A 60 5.67 -5.51 -9.38
C ALA A 60 6.98 -5.62 -10.16
N ASP A 61 7.55 -4.49 -10.59
CA ASP A 61 8.78 -4.42 -11.37
C ASP A 61 9.90 -3.86 -10.48
N HIS A 62 10.68 -4.78 -9.90
CA HIS A 62 11.78 -4.49 -8.98
C HIS A 62 12.93 -5.47 -9.14
N ASP A 63 14.12 -5.06 -8.71
CA ASP A 63 15.34 -5.89 -8.73
C ASP A 63 15.58 -6.66 -7.42
N ALA A 64 14.67 -6.54 -6.44
CA ALA A 64 14.79 -7.23 -5.16
C ALA A 64 14.54 -8.75 -5.28
N ASP A 65 15.22 -9.53 -4.44
CA ASP A 65 15.05 -10.98 -4.34
C ASP A 65 13.77 -11.29 -3.52
N ALA A 66 12.66 -11.41 -4.23
CA ALA A 66 11.34 -11.72 -3.66
C ALA A 66 10.51 -12.56 -4.64
N ASP A 67 9.70 -13.48 -4.10
CA ASP A 67 8.88 -14.42 -4.87
C ASP A 67 7.59 -13.80 -5.47
N GLY A 68 7.49 -12.48 -5.49
CA GLY A 68 6.34 -11.76 -6.01
C GLY A 68 6.43 -10.24 -5.80
N PRO A 69 5.37 -9.50 -6.16
CA PRO A 69 5.33 -8.05 -5.98
C PRO A 69 5.55 -7.65 -4.53
N LEU A 70 6.26 -6.54 -4.35
CA LEU A 70 6.50 -5.94 -3.05
C LEU A 70 5.46 -4.86 -2.77
N LEU A 71 5.10 -4.75 -1.50
CA LEU A 71 4.25 -3.73 -0.92
C LEU A 71 5.16 -2.77 -0.15
N VAL A 72 5.00 -1.48 -0.42
CA VAL A 72 5.66 -0.40 0.32
C VAL A 72 4.60 0.56 0.86
N VAL A 73 4.99 1.39 1.82
CA VAL A 73 4.15 2.49 2.31
C VAL A 73 3.71 3.35 1.14
N GLY A 74 2.42 3.67 1.06
CA GLY A 74 1.83 4.49 0.02
C GLY A 74 1.67 5.97 0.40
N PRO A 75 1.29 6.81 -0.57
CA PRO A 75 1.19 8.27 -0.41
C PRO A 75 0.09 8.72 0.54
N ALA A 76 -1.00 7.95 0.68
CA ALA A 76 -2.13 8.31 1.54
C ALA A 76 -1.95 7.82 2.98
N ALA A 77 -0.88 7.06 3.27
CA ALA A 77 -0.65 6.52 4.59
C ALA A 77 -0.05 7.55 5.55
N PHE A 78 -0.50 7.48 6.80
CA PHE A 78 0.22 7.99 7.96
C PHE A 78 0.60 6.79 8.83
N PRO A 79 1.72 6.10 8.55
CA PRO A 79 2.06 4.82 9.17
C PRO A 79 1.93 4.85 10.69
N ARG A 80 1.12 3.93 11.23
CA ARG A 80 0.93 3.74 12.67
C ARG A 80 1.43 2.38 13.04
N LEU A 81 2.49 2.33 13.84
CA LEU A 81 3.07 1.07 14.26
C LEU A 81 2.14 0.34 15.25
N PRO A 82 1.62 -0.86 14.90
CA PRO A 82 0.77 -1.61 15.82
C PRO A 82 1.56 -2.07 17.04
N GLU A 83 0.88 -2.22 18.18
CA GLU A 83 1.52 -2.76 19.39
C GLU A 83 2.14 -4.14 19.12
N GLY A 84 3.43 -4.28 19.44
CA GLY A 84 4.22 -5.50 19.24
C GLY A 84 4.92 -5.63 17.88
N ALA A 85 4.69 -4.68 16.95
CA ALA A 85 5.25 -4.74 15.60
C ALA A 85 6.76 -4.46 15.54
N GLU A 86 7.31 -3.75 16.52
CA GLU A 86 8.76 -3.52 16.64
C GLU A 86 9.60 -4.81 16.76
N ASP A 87 8.99 -5.90 17.24
CA ASP A 87 9.67 -7.19 17.39
C ASP A 87 9.66 -8.02 16.09
N LEU A 88 8.82 -7.68 15.11
CA LEU A 88 8.57 -8.53 13.94
C LEU A 88 9.84 -8.83 13.13
N PRO A 89 10.75 -7.87 12.85
CA PRO A 89 12.00 -8.16 12.14
C PRO A 89 12.93 -9.13 12.86
N HIS A 90 12.72 -9.36 14.15
CA HIS A 90 13.51 -10.32 14.94
C HIS A 90 12.87 -11.71 14.99
N ILE A 91 11.58 -11.81 14.69
CA ILE A 91 10.80 -13.05 14.76
C ILE A 91 10.67 -13.66 13.36
N MET A 92 10.44 -12.82 12.36
CA MET A 92 10.23 -13.23 10.99
C MET A 92 11.57 -13.31 10.24
N ASP A 93 11.73 -14.34 9.42
CA ASP A 93 12.91 -14.53 8.55
C ASP A 93 12.71 -13.81 7.20
N VAL A 94 12.42 -12.50 7.27
CA VAL A 94 12.21 -11.65 6.09
C VAL A 94 13.49 -10.85 5.84
N PRO A 95 14.05 -10.88 4.61
CA PRO A 95 15.22 -10.08 4.29
C PRO A 95 14.88 -8.59 4.26
N ASP A 96 15.86 -7.76 4.63
CA ASP A 96 15.77 -6.31 4.42
C ASP A 96 15.75 -6.00 2.92
N ARG A 97 14.75 -5.24 2.48
CA ARG A 97 14.56 -4.85 1.08
C ARG A 97 14.33 -3.36 1.00
N SER A 98 15.19 -2.68 0.24
CA SER A 98 15.00 -1.27 -0.12
C SER A 98 14.78 -1.15 -1.63
N LEU A 99 13.68 -0.53 -2.03
CA LEU A 99 13.40 -0.21 -3.43
C LEU A 99 13.89 1.20 -3.77
N SER A 100 14.15 1.45 -5.06
CA SER A 100 14.46 2.81 -5.50
C SER A 100 13.19 3.66 -5.52
N ASP A 101 13.32 4.93 -5.10
CA ASP A 101 12.22 5.90 -5.14
C ASP A 101 11.60 6.00 -6.54
N GLU A 102 12.40 5.87 -7.59
CA GLU A 102 11.93 5.89 -8.99
C GLU A 102 11.04 4.68 -9.32
N ALA A 103 11.40 3.48 -8.88
CA ALA A 103 10.57 2.29 -9.11
C ALA A 103 9.24 2.38 -8.34
N VAL A 104 9.29 2.88 -7.10
CA VAL A 104 8.12 3.09 -6.26
C VAL A 104 7.19 4.16 -6.85
N ALA A 105 7.74 5.32 -7.20
CA ALA A 105 6.98 6.44 -7.78
C ALA A 105 6.30 6.03 -9.09
N ARG A 106 7.03 5.34 -9.98
CA ARG A 106 6.48 4.83 -11.23
C ARG A 106 5.35 3.83 -11.00
N ALA A 107 5.50 2.89 -10.07
CA ALA A 107 4.46 1.92 -9.77
C ALA A 107 3.17 2.60 -9.24
N ALA A 108 3.33 3.61 -8.38
CA ALA A 108 2.21 4.40 -7.87
C ALA A 108 1.52 5.22 -8.98
N GLU A 109 2.30 5.84 -9.87
CA GLU A 109 1.82 6.60 -11.03
C GLU A 109 1.05 5.74 -12.05
N GLU A 110 1.61 4.57 -12.40
CA GLU A 110 0.98 3.60 -13.29
C GLU A 110 -0.37 3.15 -12.72
N ARG A 111 -0.37 2.75 -11.43
CA ARG A 111 -1.60 2.33 -10.73
C ARG A 111 -2.66 3.43 -10.69
N PHE A 112 -2.26 4.67 -10.38
CA PHE A 112 -3.15 5.83 -10.37
C PHE A 112 -3.82 6.06 -11.71
N ARG A 113 -3.06 6.00 -12.80
CA ARG A 113 -3.62 6.19 -14.15
C ARG A 113 -4.60 5.10 -14.53
N GLU A 114 -4.31 3.85 -14.17
CA GLU A 114 -5.24 2.74 -14.40
C GLU A 114 -6.55 2.94 -13.64
N ASP A 115 -6.47 3.28 -12.35
CA ASP A 115 -7.66 3.53 -11.53
C ASP A 115 -8.47 4.73 -12.03
N ALA A 116 -7.80 5.79 -12.46
CA ALA A 116 -8.46 6.97 -13.03
C ALA A 116 -9.25 6.62 -14.28
N VAL A 117 -8.68 5.81 -15.18
CA VAL A 117 -9.39 5.33 -16.37
C VAL A 117 -10.60 4.50 -15.98
N VAL A 118 -10.43 3.54 -15.07
CA VAL A 118 -11.53 2.66 -14.63
C VAL A 118 -12.66 3.45 -13.98
N ALA A 119 -12.35 4.40 -13.10
CA ALA A 119 -13.36 5.23 -12.42
C ALA A 119 -14.16 6.09 -13.40
N VAL A 120 -13.48 6.73 -14.35
CA VAL A 120 -14.13 7.54 -15.40
C VAL A 120 -14.98 6.68 -16.34
N GLU A 121 -14.50 5.51 -16.75
CA GLU A 121 -15.27 4.59 -17.59
C GLU A 121 -16.52 4.02 -16.89
N ALA A 122 -16.42 3.81 -15.57
CA ALA A 122 -17.54 3.36 -14.74
C ALA A 122 -18.54 4.48 -14.40
N GLY A 123 -18.13 5.76 -14.51
CA GLY A 123 -18.91 6.91 -14.02
C GLY A 123 -19.04 6.88 -12.50
N ASP A 124 -17.97 6.50 -11.80
CA ASP A 124 -17.92 6.39 -10.35
C ASP A 124 -17.48 7.71 -9.72
N ASP A 125 -18.43 8.62 -9.52
CA ASP A 125 -18.17 9.98 -9.03
C ASP A 125 -17.49 10.01 -7.64
N GLU A 126 -17.80 9.03 -6.78
CA GLU A 126 -17.18 8.90 -5.46
C GLU A 126 -15.71 8.52 -5.62
N ARG A 127 -15.41 7.51 -6.43
CA ARG A 127 -14.02 7.11 -6.69
C ARG A 127 -13.23 8.20 -7.42
N ILE A 128 -13.86 8.95 -8.32
CA ILE A 128 -13.22 10.09 -9.00
C ILE A 128 -12.80 11.15 -7.98
N ALA A 129 -13.66 11.49 -7.03
CA ALA A 129 -13.35 12.46 -5.98
C ALA A 129 -12.18 11.99 -5.10
N ASP A 130 -12.17 10.72 -4.69
CA ASP A 130 -11.07 10.16 -3.89
C ASP A 130 -9.73 10.19 -4.66
N LEU A 131 -9.76 9.85 -5.96
CA LEU A 131 -8.57 9.90 -6.81
C LEU A 131 -8.07 11.33 -7.03
N LEU A 132 -8.94 12.34 -7.02
CA LEU A 132 -8.48 13.73 -7.05
C LEU A 132 -7.65 14.07 -5.81
N ASP A 133 -8.10 13.69 -4.62
CA ASP A 133 -7.35 13.89 -3.38
C ASP A 133 -6.02 13.13 -3.40
N VAL A 134 -6.05 11.83 -3.73
CA VAL A 134 -4.84 10.99 -3.86
C VAL A 134 -3.83 11.57 -4.86
N SER A 135 -4.29 12.22 -5.93
CA SER A 135 -3.39 12.83 -6.92
C SER A 135 -2.54 13.96 -6.34
N TYR A 136 -3.03 14.67 -5.32
CA TYR A 136 -2.25 15.70 -4.61
C TYR A 136 -1.27 15.07 -3.63
N ASP A 137 -1.70 14.03 -2.91
CA ASP A 137 -0.82 13.29 -2.00
C ASP A 137 0.34 12.63 -2.76
N LEU A 138 0.08 12.05 -3.93
CA LEU A 138 1.10 11.45 -4.80
C LEU A 138 2.19 12.45 -5.23
N GLU A 139 1.80 13.65 -5.67
CA GLU A 139 2.76 14.70 -6.07
C GLU A 139 3.55 15.26 -4.87
N ALA A 140 2.97 15.22 -3.67
CA ALA A 140 3.67 15.61 -2.45
C ALA A 140 4.62 14.51 -1.95
N TRP A 141 4.27 13.24 -2.19
CA TRP A 141 4.96 12.06 -1.69
C TRP A 141 6.21 11.69 -2.50
N GLY A 142 6.15 11.79 -3.83
CA GLY A 142 7.25 11.38 -4.71
C GLY A 142 7.35 12.20 -6.00
N PRO A 143 8.37 11.95 -6.83
CA PRO A 143 8.60 12.67 -8.09
C PRO A 143 7.63 12.21 -9.20
N VAL A 144 6.33 12.38 -8.98
CA VAL A 144 5.26 12.01 -9.92
C VAL A 144 4.63 13.29 -10.48
N GLU A 145 4.27 13.29 -11.77
CA GLU A 145 3.60 14.41 -12.44
C GLU A 145 2.19 14.00 -12.90
N LEU A 146 1.16 14.43 -12.17
CA LEU A 146 -0.23 13.99 -12.37
C LEU A 146 -1.16 15.10 -12.87
N GLY A 147 -0.66 16.33 -13.04
CA GLY A 147 -1.49 17.48 -13.43
C GLY A 147 -2.41 17.24 -14.63
N GLU A 148 -1.94 16.57 -15.70
CA GLU A 148 -2.81 16.25 -16.84
C GLU A 148 -3.86 15.17 -16.54
N ALA A 149 -3.51 14.15 -15.73
CA ALA A 149 -4.45 13.10 -15.36
C ALA A 149 -5.52 13.66 -14.42
N ARG A 150 -5.13 14.50 -13.47
CA ARG A 150 -6.02 15.21 -12.54
C ARG A 150 -7.02 16.10 -13.28
N ALA A 151 -6.57 16.86 -14.27
CA ALA A 151 -7.48 17.70 -15.06
C ALA A 151 -8.55 16.87 -15.79
N ARG A 152 -8.20 15.68 -16.29
CA ARG A 152 -9.17 14.77 -16.93
C ARG A 152 -10.15 14.16 -15.93
N LEU A 153 -9.71 13.88 -14.69
CA LEU A 153 -10.60 13.42 -13.62
C LEU A 153 -11.57 14.52 -13.20
N ASP A 154 -11.09 15.75 -13.01
CA ASP A 154 -11.89 16.92 -12.61
C ASP A 154 -12.95 17.28 -13.67
N ASP A 155 -12.63 17.11 -14.95
CA ASP A 155 -13.59 17.30 -16.06
C ASP A 155 -14.67 16.19 -16.12
N ALA A 156 -14.45 15.04 -15.49
CA ALA A 156 -15.32 13.87 -15.56
C ALA A 156 -16.28 13.72 -14.36
N GLY A 157 -16.00 14.35 -13.22
CA GLY A 157 -16.88 14.42 -12.04
C GLY A 157 -17.81 15.63 -12.05
#